data_AF-A0A428N958-F1
#
_entry.id   AF-A0A428N958-F1
#
_cell.length_a   1.000
_cell.length_b   1.000
_cell.length_c   1.000
_cell.angle_alpha   90.00
_cell.angle_beta   90.00
_cell.angle_gamma   90.00
#
_symmetry.space_group_name_H-M   'P 1'
#
loop_
_entity.id
_entity.type
_entity.pdbx_description
1 polymer ?
#
loop_
_entity_poly.entity_id
_entity_poly.type
_entity_poly.pdbx_seq_one_letter_code
_entity_poly.pdbx_strand_id
1 'polypeptide(L)' 'MQQNPKLTQMLVKRLLKKHGIDHSKIELSDEEKDELKEVVSSMQDSVEQFLAGEQFSDKEDEEEKES' A
#
# COMPACT_ATOMS: atom_id res chain seq x y z
N MET A 1 -4.38 0.32 -13.84
CA MET A 1 -3.21 -0.58 -13.80
C MET A 1 -3.55 -1.75 -12.89
N GLN A 2 -3.05 -2.96 -13.16
CA GLN A 2 -3.36 -4.14 -12.35
C GLN A 2 -2.67 -4.00 -11.00
N GLN A 3 -3.45 -3.86 -9.92
CA GLN A 3 -2.98 -3.93 -8.54
C GLN A 3 -2.07 -5.16 -8.39
N ASN A 4 -0.99 -5.06 -7.62
CA ASN A 4 -0.13 -6.21 -7.31
C ASN A 4 -0.54 -6.80 -5.95
N PRO A 5 -1.56 -7.68 -5.88
CA PRO A 5 -2.18 -8.15 -4.64
C PRO A 5 -1.19 -8.84 -3.69
N LYS A 6 -0.05 -9.31 -4.21
CA LYS A 6 1.00 -9.97 -3.42
C LYS A 6 1.71 -9.02 -2.45
N LEU A 7 1.91 -7.76 -2.83
CA LEU A 7 2.62 -6.79 -1.97
C LEU A 7 1.75 -6.40 -0.77
N THR A 8 0.49 -6.06 -1.01
CA THR A 8 -0.48 -5.73 0.05
C THR A 8 -0.64 -6.91 1.02
N GLN A 9 -0.78 -8.14 0.52
CA GLN A 9 -0.82 -9.33 1.38
C GLN A 9 0.44 -9.48 2.25
N MET A 10 1.63 -9.19 1.71
CA MET A 10 2.88 -9.29 2.47
C MET A 10 2.95 -8.26 3.59
N LEU A 11 2.52 -7.02 3.33
CA LEU A 11 2.48 -5.93 4.32
C LEU A 11 1.49 -6.23 5.44
N VAL A 12 0.27 -6.67 5.11
CA VAL A 12 -0.75 -7.06 6.09
C VAL A 12 -0.24 -8.21 6.98
N LYS A 13 0.35 -9.25 6.40
CA LYS A 13 0.93 -10.36 7.18
C LYS A 13 2.03 -9.91 8.14
N ARG A 14 2.89 -8.99 7.71
CA ARG A 14 3.97 -8.45 8.56
C ARG A 14 3.40 -7.62 9.72
N LEU A 15 2.36 -6.83 9.47
CA LEU A 15 1.69 -6.02 10.48
C LEU A 15 1.05 -6.91 11.56
N LEU A 16 0.24 -7.89 11.16
CA LEU A 16 -0.41 -8.82 12.09
C LEU A 16 0.60 -9.58 12.94
N LYS A 17 1.68 -10.08 12.31
CA LYS A 17 2.77 -10.78 13.00
C LYS A 17 3.48 -9.90 14.03
N LYS A 18 3.69 -8.61 13.73
CA LYS A 18 4.34 -7.66 14.66
C LYS A 18 3.53 -7.46 15.94
N HIS A 19 2.21 -7.53 15.85
CA HIS A 19 1.31 -7.36 17.00
C HIS A 19 0.90 -8.69 17.66
N GLY A 20 1.48 -9.82 17.22
CA GLY A 20 1.15 -11.14 17.77
C GLY A 20 -0.25 -11.63 17.41
N ILE A 21 -0.87 -11.04 16.38
CA ILE A 21 -2.24 -11.37 15.96
C ILE A 21 -2.16 -12.53 14.96
N ASP A 22 -2.86 -13.61 15.26
CA ASP A 22 -3.02 -14.75 14.35
C ASP A 22 -4.15 -14.46 13.35
N HIS A 23 -3.79 -14.26 12.09
CA HIS A 23 -4.74 -14.00 11.00
C HIS A 23 -5.84 -15.06 10.86
N SER A 24 -5.61 -16.30 11.32
CA SER A 24 -6.57 -17.39 11.22
C SER A 24 -7.68 -17.32 12.29
N LYS A 25 -7.52 -16.45 13.28
CA LYS A 25 -8.46 -16.26 14.40
C LYS A 25 -9.21 -14.93 14.33
N ILE A 26 -8.99 -14.15 13.27
CA ILE A 26 -9.68 -12.88 13.09
C ILE A 26 -11.04 -13.18 12.48
N GLU A 27 -12.08 -13.16 13.31
CA GLU A 27 -13.46 -13.13 12.86
C GLU A 27 -13.85 -11.66 12.70
N LEU A 28 -14.04 -11.21 11.46
CA LEU A 28 -14.52 -9.87 11.16
C LEU A 28 -16.02 -9.94 10.88
N SER A 29 -16.78 -9.05 11.52
CA SER A 29 -18.14 -8.72 11.12
C SER A 29 -18.14 -8.12 9.70
N ASP A 30 -19.31 -8.06 9.05
CA ASP A 30 -19.39 -7.47 7.72
C ASP A 30 -19.09 -5.96 7.73
N GLU A 31 -19.45 -5.27 8.82
CA GLU A 31 -19.10 -3.86 9.06
C GLU A 31 -17.59 -3.67 9.21
N GLU A 32 -16.92 -4.52 10.00
CA GLU A 32 -15.47 -4.47 10.20
C GLU A 32 -14.70 -4.80 8.90
N LYS A 33 -15.24 -5.67 8.03
CA LYS A 33 -14.66 -5.92 6.71
C LYS A 33 -14.74 -4.71 5.81
N ASP A 34 -15.84 -3.97 5.85
CA ASP A 34 -16.02 -2.80 4.99
C ASP A 34 -15.13 -1.64 5.45
N GLU A 35 -15.01 -1.40 6.76
CA GLU A 35 -14.03 -0.46 7.31
C GLU A 35 -12.59 -0.85 6.92
N LEU A 36 -12.24 -2.14 7.03
CA LEU A 36 -10.92 -2.61 6.65
C LEU A 36 -10.63 -2.41 5.15
N LYS A 37 -11.63 -2.59 4.27
CA LYS A 37 -11.48 -2.32 2.83
C LYS A 37 -11.24 -0.84 2.56
N GLU A 38 -11.93 0.06 3.25
CA GLU A 38 -11.73 1.50 3.11
C GLU A 38 -10.31 1.89 3.53
N VAL A 39 -9.84 1.39 4.67
CA VAL A 39 -8.48 1.64 5.17
C VAL A 39 -7.43 1.11 4.19
N VAL A 40 -7.61 -0.12 3.66
CA VAL A 40 -6.69 -0.70 2.68
C VAL A 40 -6.67 0.11 1.39
N SER A 41 -7.83 0.58 0.92
CA SER A 41 -7.93 1.40 -0.29
C SER A 41 -7.20 2.73 -0.11
N SER A 42 -7.40 3.41 1.03
CA SER A 42 -6.68 4.64 1.37
C SER A 42 -5.15 4.45 1.46
N MET A 43 -4.70 3.32 2.03
CA MET A 43 -3.27 3.00 2.06
C MET A 43 -2.71 2.74 0.66
N GLN A 44 -3.48 2.07 -0.22
CA GLN A 44 -3.08 1.85 -1.60
C GLN A 44 -2.92 3.17 -2.35
N ASP A 45 -3.89 4.07 -2.24
CA ASP A 45 -3.84 5.40 -2.86
C ASP A 45 -2.62 6.19 -2.38
N SER A 46 -2.31 6.11 -1.08
CA SER A 46 -1.16 6.80 -0.49
C SER A 46 0.18 6.24 -1.01
N VAL A 47 0.28 4.92 -1.20
CA VAL A 47 1.47 4.29 -1.79
C VAL A 47 1.59 4.64 -3.28
N GLU A 48 0.48 4.66 -4.01
CA GLU A 48 0.46 5.04 -5.42
C GLU A 48 0.89 6.50 -5.60
N GLN A 49 0.41 7.42 -4.77
CA GLN A 49 0.86 8.81 -4.76
C GLN A 49 2.35 8.95 -4.45
N PHE A 50 2.86 8.17 -3.49
CA PHE A 50 4.29 8.15 -3.18
C PHE A 50 5.13 7.66 -4.37
N LEU A 51 4.77 6.53 -4.98
CA LEU A 51 5.47 5.98 -6.14
C LEU A 51 5.38 6.89 -7.37
N ALA A 52 4.23 7.54 -7.58
CA ALA A 52 4.07 8.53 -8.64
C ALA A 52 4.93 9.77 -8.40
N GLY A 53 5.04 10.22 -7.15
CA GLY A 53 5.90 11.34 -6.76
C GLY A 53 7.39 11.07 -6.95
N GLU A 54 7.87 9.86 -6.63
CA GLU A 54 9.26 9.48 -6.89
C GLU A 54 9.58 9.42 -8.40
N GLN A 55 8.60 9.13 -9.27
CA GLN A 55 8.80 9.12 -10.73
C GLN A 55 9.07 10.49 -11.36
N PHE A 56 8.73 11.59 -10.68
CA PHE A 56 9.05 12.95 -11.12
C PHE A 56 10.41 13.44 -10.62
N SER A 57 10.93 12.88 -9.52
CA SER A 57 12.22 13.30 -8.97
C SER A 57 13.43 12.83 -9.78
N ASP A 58 13.32 11.73 -10.54
CA ASP A 58 14.43 11.21 -11.37
C ASP A 58 14.51 11.84 -12.77
N LYS A 59 13.52 12.66 -13.17
CA LYS A 59 13.51 13.30 -14.50
C LYS A 59 14.03 14.74 -14.52
N GLU A 60 14.05 15.43 -13.39
CA GLU A 60 14.53 16.81 -13.34
C GLU A 60 16.08 16.90 -13.39
N ASP A 61 16.81 15.80 -13.15
CA ASP A 61 18.28 15.79 -13.20
C ASP A 61 18.88 15.51 -14.60
N GLU A 62 18.08 15.13 -15.61
CA GLU A 62 18.57 14.90 -16.99
C GLU A 62 18.35 16.08 -17.95
N GLU A 63 17.44 17.02 -17.67
CA GLU A 63 17.17 18.16 -18.57
C GLU A 63 18.13 19.37 -18.34
N GLU A 64 18.86 19.44 -17.23
CA GLU A 64 19.81 20.55 -16.96
C GLU A 64 21.20 20.36 -17.59
N LYS A 65 21.50 19.25 -18.27
CA LYS A 65 22.83 19.00 -18.88
C LYS A 65 22.93 19.26 -20.38
N GLU A 66 21.84 19.64 -21.06
CA GLU A 66 21.85 19.98 -22.49
C GLU A 66 21.42 21.43 -22.82
N SER A 67 21.31 22.32 -21.83
CA SER A 67 21.08 23.77 -22.07
C SER A 67 22.31 24.63 -21.82
#